data_AF-A0A8J6F0T2-F1
#
_entry.id   AF-A0A8J6F0T2-F1
#
_cell.length_a   1.000
_cell.length_b   1.000
_cell.length_c   1.000
_cell.angle_alpha   90.00
_cell.angle_beta   90.00
_cell.angle_gamma   90.00
#
_symmetry.space_group_name_H-M   'P 1'
#
loop_
_entity.id
_entity.type
_entity.pdbx_description
1 polymer ?
#
loop_
_entity_poly.entity_id
_entity_poly.type
_entity_poly.pdbx_seq_one_letter_code
_entity_poly.pdbx_strand_id
1 'polypeptide(L)'
;NAGSDAVEAQCKRFEVKSNEDGKMLFSADEEEIIIGAERLRVTGTEGAVFGHSVETPHIRAGPSQDLRLESPTRSLTMEAPKGVQISAVAGEFRANCRKELNLQSTDGEIILDAGSIRLANLPQGSFTPSSSSSVGPRQTVYELCVCPNGKLYLSPAGASSTCQSSSNICLWS
;
A
#
# COMPACT_ATOMS: atom_id res chain seq x y z
N ASN A 1 -52.25 -10.06 -5.45
CA ASN A 1 -52.52 -9.75 -6.88
C ASN A 1 -51.28 -10.05 -7.69
N ALA A 2 -51.31 -11.10 -8.51
CA ALA A 2 -50.20 -11.43 -9.40
C ALA A 2 -50.35 -10.63 -10.71
N GLY A 3 -49.47 -9.65 -10.91
CA GLY A 3 -49.21 -9.04 -12.21
C GLY A 3 -47.93 -9.67 -12.80
N SER A 4 -47.84 -9.77 -14.12
CA SER A 4 -46.86 -10.58 -14.87
C SER A 4 -45.38 -10.20 -14.72
N ASP A 5 -45.03 -9.22 -13.89
CA ASP A 5 -43.66 -8.70 -13.74
C ASP A 5 -43.11 -8.78 -12.31
N ALA A 6 -43.91 -9.18 -11.32
CA ALA A 6 -43.46 -9.23 -9.93
C ALA A 6 -44.15 -10.33 -9.12
N VAL A 7 -43.35 -11.06 -8.35
CA VAL A 7 -43.84 -11.98 -7.32
C VAL A 7 -43.59 -11.32 -5.97
N GLU A 8 -44.67 -11.07 -5.23
CA GLU A 8 -44.63 -10.61 -3.85
C GLU A 8 -45.08 -11.75 -2.95
N ALA A 9 -44.27 -12.08 -1.92
CA ALA A 9 -44.54 -13.17 -0.99
C ALA A 9 -44.29 -12.70 0.44
N GLN A 10 -45.26 -12.95 1.33
CA GLN A 10 -45.14 -12.72 2.77
C GLN A 10 -45.16 -14.07 3.46
N CYS A 11 -44.03 -14.49 4.02
CA CYS A 11 -43.86 -15.79 4.64
C CYS A 11 -42.77 -15.73 5.71
N LYS A 12 -42.75 -16.71 6.61
CA LYS A 12 -41.69 -16.83 7.63
C LYS A 12 -40.34 -17.24 7.05
N ARG A 13 -40.36 -17.92 5.90
CA ARG A 13 -39.18 -18.43 5.20
C ARG A 13 -39.49 -18.56 3.72
N PHE A 14 -38.63 -17.99 2.88
CA PHE A 14 -38.72 -18.04 1.43
C PHE A 14 -37.52 -18.84 0.89
N GLU A 15 -37.77 -19.83 0.03
CA GLU A 15 -36.72 -20.67 -0.56
C GLU A 15 -36.90 -20.77 -2.08
N VAL A 16 -35.79 -20.63 -2.80
CA VAL A 16 -35.68 -20.94 -4.23
C VAL A 16 -34.72 -22.12 -4.38
N LYS A 17 -35.19 -23.20 -4.98
CA LYS A 17 -34.41 -24.42 -5.22
C LYS A 17 -34.22 -24.64 -6.72
N SER A 18 -33.09 -25.21 -7.08
CA SER A 18 -32.84 -25.71 -8.43
C SER A 18 -33.83 -26.83 -8.75
N ASN A 19 -34.36 -26.82 -9.98
CA ASN A 19 -35.32 -27.82 -10.42
C ASN A 19 -34.64 -29.18 -10.74
N GLU A 20 -33.36 -29.18 -11.09
CA GLU A 20 -32.65 -30.38 -11.53
C GLU A 20 -32.24 -31.27 -10.34
N ASP A 21 -31.71 -30.67 -9.29
CA ASP A 21 -31.00 -31.33 -8.20
C ASP A 21 -31.53 -30.93 -6.81
N GLY A 22 -32.54 -30.06 -6.75
CA GLY A 22 -33.17 -29.62 -5.49
C GLY A 22 -32.26 -28.74 -4.62
N LYS A 23 -31.07 -28.38 -5.10
CA LYS A 23 -30.10 -27.54 -4.40
C LYS A 23 -30.71 -26.18 -4.07
N MET A 24 -30.57 -25.72 -2.83
CA MET A 24 -31.01 -24.39 -2.44
C MET A 24 -30.13 -23.34 -3.11
N LEU A 25 -30.74 -22.42 -3.86
CA LEU A 25 -30.08 -21.33 -4.58
C LEU A 25 -30.19 -20.03 -3.79
N PHE A 26 -31.33 -19.80 -3.15
CA PHE A 26 -31.61 -18.63 -2.32
C PHE A 26 -32.53 -19.04 -1.16
N SER A 27 -32.24 -18.60 0.04
CA SER A 27 -33.10 -18.71 1.21
C SER A 27 -33.09 -17.39 1.96
N ALA A 28 -34.26 -16.96 2.45
CA ALA A 28 -34.39 -15.79 3.30
C ALA A 28 -35.42 -16.07 4.41
N ASP A 29 -35.04 -15.80 5.65
CA ASP A 29 -35.92 -15.76 6.82
C ASP A 29 -35.57 -14.54 7.71
N GLU A 30 -36.08 -14.52 8.95
CA GLU A 30 -35.85 -13.40 9.88
C GLU A 30 -34.39 -13.33 10.38
N GLU A 31 -33.63 -14.42 10.28
CA GLU A 31 -32.28 -14.50 10.84
C GLU A 31 -31.22 -14.24 9.77
N GLU A 32 -31.35 -14.85 8.59
CA GLU A 32 -30.32 -14.78 7.56
C GLU A 32 -30.82 -14.87 6.12
N ILE A 33 -29.93 -14.49 5.19
CA ILE A 33 -30.08 -14.72 3.77
C ILE A 33 -28.92 -15.62 3.32
N ILE A 34 -29.25 -16.76 2.71
CA ILE A 34 -28.27 -17.71 2.19
C ILE A 34 -28.35 -17.73 0.67
N ILE A 35 -27.21 -17.59 0.01
CA ILE A 35 -27.08 -17.69 -1.45
C ILE A 35 -26.24 -18.92 -1.76
N GLY A 36 -26.88 -19.98 -2.27
CA GLY A 36 -26.23 -21.26 -2.60
C GLY A 36 -25.77 -21.36 -4.06
N ALA A 37 -25.94 -20.30 -4.85
CA ALA A 37 -25.46 -20.23 -6.23
C ALA A 37 -23.92 -20.20 -6.29
N GLU A 38 -23.34 -20.82 -7.33
CA GLU A 38 -21.87 -20.84 -7.51
C GLU A 38 -21.28 -19.47 -7.86
N ARG A 39 -22.09 -18.60 -8.47
CA ARG A 39 -21.69 -17.25 -8.90
C ARG A 39 -22.78 -16.26 -8.54
N LEU A 40 -22.45 -15.30 -7.70
CA LEU A 40 -23.25 -14.11 -7.45
C LEU A 40 -22.64 -12.95 -8.24
N ARG A 41 -23.42 -12.33 -9.13
CA ARG A 41 -22.99 -11.16 -9.90
C ARG A 41 -23.86 -9.96 -9.51
N VAL A 42 -23.22 -8.92 -9.00
CA VAL A 42 -23.87 -7.64 -8.70
C VAL A 42 -23.64 -6.71 -9.89
N THR A 43 -24.71 -6.37 -10.62
CA THR A 43 -24.65 -5.55 -11.85
C THR A 43 -25.05 -4.10 -11.65
N GLY A 44 -25.42 -3.69 -10.43
CA GLY A 44 -25.68 -2.29 -10.11
C GLY A 44 -24.43 -1.44 -10.34
N THR A 45 -24.60 -0.22 -10.86
CA THR A 45 -23.48 0.69 -11.16
C THR A 45 -22.66 1.04 -9.92
N GLU A 46 -23.32 1.10 -8.76
CA GLU A 46 -22.70 1.37 -7.45
C GLU A 46 -22.16 0.09 -6.76
N GLY A 47 -22.30 -1.07 -7.40
CA GLY A 47 -21.89 -2.35 -6.81
C GLY A 47 -22.71 -2.74 -5.59
N ALA A 48 -22.03 -3.28 -4.57
CA ALA A 48 -22.62 -3.68 -3.29
C ALA A 48 -21.92 -2.95 -2.14
N VAL A 49 -22.71 -2.55 -1.14
CA VAL A 49 -22.20 -1.95 0.10
C VAL A 49 -22.30 -2.98 1.21
N PHE A 50 -21.16 -3.29 1.83
CA PHE A 50 -21.10 -4.15 3.01
C PHE A 50 -20.91 -3.27 4.24
N GLY A 51 -21.92 -3.19 5.11
CA GLY A 51 -21.86 -2.37 6.32
C GLY A 51 -21.01 -2.96 7.46
N HIS A 52 -20.57 -4.21 7.29
CA HIS A 52 -19.80 -4.97 8.28
C HIS A 52 -18.66 -5.72 7.59
N SER A 53 -18.03 -6.64 8.31
CA SER A 53 -16.93 -7.47 7.81
C SER A 53 -17.36 -8.37 6.66
N VAL A 54 -16.46 -8.51 5.68
CA VAL A 54 -16.55 -9.50 4.61
C VAL A 54 -15.40 -10.47 4.79
N GLU A 55 -15.72 -11.75 4.99
CA GLU A 55 -14.74 -12.83 5.00
C GLU A 55 -14.72 -13.49 3.63
N THR A 56 -13.54 -13.56 3.01
CA THR A 56 -13.36 -14.21 1.71
C THR A 56 -11.95 -14.79 1.62
N PRO A 57 -11.79 -16.00 1.06
CA PRO A 57 -10.47 -16.61 0.89
C PRO A 57 -9.63 -15.92 -0.19
N HIS A 58 -10.26 -15.21 -1.13
CA HIS A 58 -9.53 -14.60 -2.24
C HIS A 58 -10.27 -13.40 -2.84
N ILE A 59 -9.52 -12.32 -3.10
CA ILE A 59 -9.99 -11.12 -3.78
C ILE A 59 -9.10 -10.91 -5.00
N ARG A 60 -9.71 -10.82 -6.18
CA ARG A 60 -9.02 -10.56 -7.45
C ARG A 60 -9.85 -9.63 -8.32
N ALA A 61 -9.18 -8.79 -9.10
CA ALA A 61 -9.84 -8.02 -10.14
C ALA A 61 -10.19 -8.89 -11.36
N GLY A 62 -11.08 -8.36 -12.21
CA GLY A 62 -11.37 -8.95 -13.51
C GLY A 62 -10.18 -8.87 -14.48
N PRO A 63 -10.21 -9.59 -15.60
CA PRO A 63 -9.16 -9.50 -16.62
C PRO A 63 -8.96 -8.07 -17.11
N SER A 64 -7.71 -7.61 -17.15
CA SER A 64 -7.33 -6.25 -17.56
C SER A 64 -7.95 -5.13 -16.73
N GLN A 65 -8.39 -5.43 -15.49
CA GLN A 65 -8.87 -4.45 -14.53
C GLN A 65 -7.94 -4.40 -13.33
N ASP A 66 -7.82 -3.23 -12.72
CA ASP A 66 -7.04 -3.03 -11.50
C ASP A 66 -7.86 -3.45 -10.27
N LEU A 67 -7.21 -4.13 -9.32
CA LEU A 67 -7.77 -4.30 -7.98
C LEU A 67 -7.46 -3.04 -7.16
N ARG A 68 -8.48 -2.20 -6.94
CA ARG A 68 -8.33 -0.96 -6.16
C ARG A 68 -8.93 -1.15 -4.76
N LEU A 69 -8.08 -0.96 -3.74
CA LEU A 69 -8.50 -0.85 -2.35
C LEU A 69 -8.26 0.60 -1.92
N GLU A 70 -9.31 1.33 -1.54
CA GLU A 70 -9.20 2.75 -1.21
C GLU A 70 -10.00 3.15 0.03
N SER A 71 -9.49 4.15 0.75
CA SER A 71 -10.17 4.82 1.85
C SER A 71 -10.08 6.33 1.61
N PRO A 72 -11.06 6.95 0.93
CA PRO A 72 -10.96 8.35 0.51
C PRO A 72 -10.90 9.36 1.66
N THR A 73 -11.53 9.03 2.79
CA THR A 73 -11.72 9.96 3.93
C THR A 73 -10.97 9.53 5.19
N ARG A 74 -10.44 8.31 5.23
CA ARG A 74 -9.85 7.71 6.44
C ARG A 74 -8.64 6.86 6.10
N SER A 75 -8.22 6.00 7.02
CA SER A 75 -7.15 5.04 6.82
C SER A 75 -7.64 3.80 6.08
N LEU A 76 -6.71 3.17 5.35
CA LEU A 76 -6.78 1.80 4.90
C LEU A 76 -5.71 1.03 5.68
N THR A 77 -6.11 0.00 6.43
CA THR A 77 -5.20 -0.80 7.26
C THR A 77 -5.19 -2.24 6.76
N MET A 78 -4.00 -2.84 6.63
CA MET A 78 -3.82 -4.25 6.33
C MET A 78 -3.02 -4.90 7.47
N GLU A 79 -3.64 -5.85 8.18
CA GLU A 79 -3.03 -6.52 9.32
C GLU A 79 -3.12 -8.04 9.12
N ALA A 80 -2.02 -8.75 9.40
CA ALA A 80 -1.95 -10.19 9.25
C ALA A 80 -1.03 -10.79 10.33
N PRO A 81 -1.50 -11.74 11.15
CA PRO A 81 -0.69 -12.35 12.23
C PRO A 81 0.59 -13.04 11.75
N LYS A 82 0.58 -13.56 10.53
CA LYS A 82 1.74 -14.22 9.90
C LYS A 82 2.55 -13.29 8.99
N GLY A 83 2.17 -12.02 8.90
CA GLY A 83 2.79 -11.02 8.03
C GLY A 83 2.03 -10.75 6.73
N VAL A 84 2.38 -9.64 6.07
CA VAL A 84 1.84 -9.19 4.80
C VAL A 84 2.97 -9.18 3.77
N GLN A 85 2.78 -9.90 2.66
CA GLN A 85 3.72 -9.87 1.53
C GLN A 85 3.11 -9.07 0.38
N ILE A 86 3.81 -8.02 -0.05
CA ILE A 86 3.45 -7.25 -1.24
C ILE A 86 4.50 -7.56 -2.31
N SER A 87 4.08 -8.03 -3.47
CA SER A 87 4.97 -8.37 -4.58
C SER A 87 4.39 -7.93 -5.91
N ALA A 88 5.25 -7.45 -6.79
CA ALA A 88 4.93 -7.08 -8.18
C ALA A 88 5.82 -7.91 -9.12
N VAL A 89 5.39 -9.14 -9.42
CA VAL A 89 6.16 -10.09 -10.25
C VAL A 89 6.43 -9.55 -11.65
N ALA A 90 5.45 -8.84 -12.20
CA ALA A 90 5.59 -8.08 -13.44
C ALA A 90 5.12 -6.64 -13.16
N GLY A 91 5.99 -5.67 -13.43
CA GLY A 91 5.69 -4.26 -13.24
C GLY A 91 6.45 -3.64 -12.08
N GLU A 92 5.86 -2.59 -11.48
CA GLU A 92 6.50 -1.73 -10.50
C GLU A 92 5.68 -1.68 -9.21
N PHE A 93 6.38 -1.64 -8.07
CA PHE A 93 5.79 -1.28 -6.79
C PHE A 93 6.08 0.20 -6.50
N ARG A 94 5.04 1.03 -6.40
CA ARG A 94 5.14 2.45 -6.06
C ARG A 94 4.44 2.75 -4.74
N ALA A 95 5.18 3.29 -3.79
CA ALA A 95 4.65 3.82 -2.53
C ALA A 95 4.82 5.34 -2.51
N ASN A 96 3.73 6.08 -2.69
CA ASN A 96 3.73 7.54 -2.70
C ASN A 96 3.03 8.07 -1.45
N CYS A 97 3.65 9.01 -0.74
CA CYS A 97 3.05 9.69 0.40
C CYS A 97 3.18 11.21 0.27
N ARG A 98 2.17 11.95 0.73
CA ARG A 98 2.19 13.42 0.74
C ARG A 98 2.93 14.01 1.93
N LYS A 99 2.94 13.32 3.07
CA LYS A 99 3.54 13.81 4.32
C LYS A 99 4.72 12.93 4.73
N GLU A 100 4.44 11.76 5.29
CA GLU A 100 5.45 10.90 5.92
C GLU A 100 5.25 9.45 5.51
N LEU A 101 6.34 8.79 5.13
CA LEU A 101 6.40 7.35 4.92
C LEU A 101 7.23 6.76 6.06
N ASN A 102 6.60 6.00 6.95
CA ASN A 102 7.29 5.34 8.06
C ASN A 102 7.53 3.86 7.71
N LEU A 103 8.79 3.45 7.66
CA LEU A 103 9.23 2.06 7.54
C LEU A 103 9.96 1.72 8.83
N GLN A 104 9.38 0.82 9.64
CA GLN A 104 9.89 0.48 10.95
C GLN A 104 9.88 -1.03 11.15
N SER A 105 10.98 -1.55 11.70
CA SER A 105 11.09 -2.89 12.25
C SER A 105 11.37 -2.79 13.75
N THR A 106 10.63 -3.53 14.58
CA THR A 106 10.75 -3.45 16.05
C THR A 106 11.82 -4.37 16.61
N ASP A 107 12.07 -5.50 15.95
CA ASP A 107 13.00 -6.55 16.41
C ASP A 107 13.96 -6.99 15.31
N GLY A 108 13.62 -6.75 14.04
CA GLY A 108 14.43 -7.14 12.90
C GLY A 108 15.16 -5.96 12.25
N GLU A 109 15.51 -6.16 11.00
CA GLU A 109 16.20 -5.18 10.16
C GLU A 109 15.34 -4.75 8.97
N ILE A 110 15.71 -3.63 8.35
CA ILE A 110 15.15 -3.17 7.09
C ILE A 110 16.20 -3.42 6.01
N ILE A 111 15.92 -4.38 5.12
CA ILE A 111 16.82 -4.74 4.02
C ILE A 111 16.37 -4.02 2.74
N LEU A 112 17.27 -3.24 2.16
CA LEU A 112 17.10 -2.64 0.84
C LEU A 112 18.10 -3.31 -0.10
N ASP A 113 17.67 -4.39 -0.76
CA ASP A 113 18.49 -5.12 -1.73
C ASP A 113 18.05 -4.77 -3.16
N ALA A 114 18.86 -3.95 -3.83
CA ALA A 114 18.60 -3.50 -5.19
C ALA A 114 19.90 -3.11 -5.90
N GLY A 115 19.91 -3.22 -7.23
CA GLY A 115 21.06 -2.76 -8.04
C GLY A 115 21.32 -1.24 -7.96
N SER A 116 20.32 -0.45 -7.56
CA SER A 116 20.48 1.00 -7.34
C SER A 116 19.45 1.51 -6.34
N ILE A 117 19.92 2.21 -5.30
CA ILE A 117 19.09 2.91 -4.31
C ILE A 117 19.31 4.42 -4.45
N ARG A 118 18.23 5.20 -4.57
CA ARG A 118 18.29 6.65 -4.76
C ARG A 118 17.65 7.39 -3.60
N LEU A 119 18.47 8.03 -2.77
CA LEU A 119 18.03 8.97 -1.74
C LEU A 119 18.11 10.39 -2.32
N ALA A 120 17.01 10.87 -2.90
CA ALA A 120 16.95 12.21 -3.48
C ALA A 120 16.88 13.28 -2.38
N ASN A 121 17.33 14.49 -2.72
CA ASN A 121 17.21 15.69 -1.88
C ASN A 121 17.90 15.59 -0.51
N LEU A 122 18.97 14.79 -0.41
CA LEU A 122 19.83 14.83 0.75
C LEU A 122 20.52 16.20 0.86
N PRO A 123 20.54 16.84 2.04
CA PRO A 123 21.20 18.12 2.22
C PRO A 123 22.71 17.96 2.00
N GLN A 124 23.35 18.99 1.43
CA GLN A 124 24.78 18.99 1.16
C GLN A 124 25.52 19.81 2.22
N GLY A 125 26.54 19.21 2.82
CA GLY A 125 27.46 19.87 3.74
C GLY A 125 28.10 21.10 3.10
N SER A 126 27.96 22.26 3.72
CA SER A 126 28.65 23.47 3.26
C SER A 126 30.12 23.42 3.68
N PHE A 127 31.01 23.35 2.69
CA PHE A 127 32.41 23.70 2.88
C PHE A 127 32.53 25.21 2.67
N THR A 128 33.02 25.96 3.65
CA THR A 128 33.59 27.30 3.37
C THR A 128 35.00 27.06 2.84
N PRO A 129 35.27 27.21 1.52
CA PRO A 129 36.63 27.10 1.04
C PRO A 129 37.40 28.32 1.55
N SER A 130 38.27 28.13 2.53
CA SER A 130 39.33 29.09 2.77
C SER A 130 40.21 29.10 1.52
N SER A 131 40.29 30.28 0.89
CA SER A 131 41.17 30.65 -0.23
C SER A 131 40.95 29.96 -1.58
N SER A 132 40.44 30.77 -2.52
CA SER A 132 40.80 30.89 -3.94
C SER A 132 41.48 29.73 -4.68
N SER A 133 40.95 29.48 -5.87
CA SER A 133 41.56 28.82 -7.04
C SER A 133 41.70 27.29 -7.02
N SER A 134 40.65 26.61 -7.47
CA SER A 134 40.76 25.77 -8.66
C SER A 134 39.36 25.38 -9.16
N VAL A 135 39.16 25.56 -10.46
CA VAL A 135 38.12 24.84 -11.22
C VAL A 135 38.57 23.37 -11.22
N GLY A 136 38.41 22.69 -10.08
CA GLY A 136 38.49 21.24 -10.00
C GLY A 136 37.29 20.64 -10.73
N PRO A 137 37.41 19.44 -11.29
CA PRO A 137 36.29 18.79 -11.98
C PRO A 137 35.09 18.77 -11.04
N ARG A 138 33.89 19.10 -11.55
CA ARG A 138 32.62 19.04 -10.81
C ARG A 138 32.63 17.78 -9.94
N GLN A 139 32.70 17.91 -8.62
CA GLN A 139 32.75 16.75 -7.72
C GLN A 139 31.56 15.84 -8.04
N THR A 140 31.85 14.64 -8.53
CA THR A 140 30.84 13.65 -8.98
C THR A 140 30.57 12.57 -7.94
N VAL A 141 31.39 12.51 -6.89
CA VAL A 141 31.33 11.49 -5.84
C VAL A 141 31.19 12.17 -4.49
N TYR A 142 30.32 11.62 -3.65
CA TYR A 142 29.99 12.11 -2.32
C TYR A 142 30.06 10.97 -1.31
N GLU A 143 30.38 11.33 -0.07
CA GLU A 143 30.21 10.47 1.10
C GLU A 143 28.80 10.66 1.67
N LEU A 144 28.16 9.58 2.09
CA LEU A 144 26.91 9.61 2.83
C LEU A 144 27.22 9.59 4.33
N CYS A 145 26.85 10.65 5.02
CA CYS A 145 27.11 10.83 6.44
C CYS A 145 25.82 10.74 7.26
N VAL A 146 25.91 10.21 8.49
CA VAL A 146 24.79 10.04 9.42
C VAL A 146 25.04 10.84 10.69
N CYS A 147 24.10 11.70 11.07
CA CYS A 147 24.13 12.43 12.33
C CYS A 147 23.67 11.53 13.51
N PRO A 148 24.02 11.84 14.77
CA PRO A 148 23.55 11.07 15.94
C PRO A 148 22.03 10.97 16.08
N ASN A 149 21.28 11.88 15.46
CA ASN A 149 19.81 11.87 15.40
C ASN A 149 19.24 11.08 14.21
N GLY A 150 20.07 10.42 13.40
CA GLY A 150 19.66 9.63 12.24
C GLY A 150 19.52 10.41 10.93
N LYS A 151 19.71 11.73 10.92
CA LYS A 151 19.65 12.55 9.69
C LYS A 151 20.80 12.19 8.74
N LEU A 152 20.46 11.96 7.48
CA LEU A 152 21.41 11.68 6.40
C LEU A 152 21.77 12.97 5.64
N TYR A 153 23.03 13.09 5.21
CA TYR A 153 23.48 14.20 4.38
C TYR A 153 24.67 13.81 3.51
N LEU A 154 24.92 14.60 2.46
CA LEU A 154 26.02 14.41 1.53
C LEU A 154 27.21 15.28 1.92
N SER A 155 28.41 14.70 2.00
CA SER A 155 29.67 15.45 2.12
C SER A 155 30.54 15.21 0.88
N PRO A 156 31.29 16.21 0.37
CA PRO A 156 32.15 16.02 -0.79
C PRO A 156 33.22 14.96 -0.51
N ALA A 157 33.41 14.00 -1.42
CA ALA A 157 34.41 12.96 -1.24
C ALA A 157 35.84 13.54 -1.30
N GLY A 158 36.69 13.11 -0.35
CA GLY A 158 38.09 13.51 -0.24
C GLY A 158 39.04 12.32 -0.11
N ALA A 159 40.33 12.58 0.11
CA ALA A 159 41.32 11.53 0.42
C ALA A 159 41.09 10.88 1.80
N SER A 160 40.38 11.57 2.69
CA SER A 160 39.92 11.11 3.99
C SER A 160 38.47 11.51 4.17
N SER A 161 37.77 10.89 5.13
CA SER A 161 36.37 11.23 5.38
C SER A 161 36.19 12.71 5.74
N THR A 162 35.20 13.33 5.12
CA THR A 162 34.89 14.75 5.25
C THR A 162 33.64 15.02 6.10
N CYS A 163 32.96 13.97 6.59
CA CYS A 163 31.74 14.08 7.40
C CYS A 163 31.91 15.02 8.62
N GLN A 164 33.03 14.92 9.33
CA GLN A 164 33.25 15.74 10.53
C GLN A 164 33.34 17.25 10.21
N SER A 165 33.97 17.60 9.09
CA SER A 165 34.18 19.00 8.67
C SER A 165 32.88 19.69 8.23
N SER A 166 31.88 18.91 7.81
CA SER A 166 30.56 19.38 7.35
C SER A 166 29.44 19.17 8.37
N SER A 167 29.77 18.94 9.64
CA SER A 167 28.82 18.51 10.69
C SER A 167 27.79 19.56 11.13
N ASN A 168 27.88 20.80 10.63
CA ASN A 168 26.93 21.89 10.93
C ASN A 168 25.47 21.51 10.57
N ILE A 169 25.27 20.63 9.58
CA ILE A 169 23.94 20.11 9.21
C ILE A 169 23.26 19.34 10.33
N CYS A 170 24.04 18.71 11.21
CA CYS A 170 23.53 17.93 12.34
C CYS A 170 22.97 18.81 13.46
N LEU A 171 23.21 20.13 13.43
CA LEU A 171 22.73 21.08 14.44
C LEU A 171 21.35 21.68 14.13
N TRP A 172 20.84 21.47 12.91
CA TRP A 172 19.55 22.02 12.48
C TRP A 172 18.44 20.96 12.56
N SER A 173 17.50 21.21 13.48
CA SER A 173 16.24 20.48 13.65
C SER A 173 15.18 21.01 12.67
#